data_AF-A0A7S1NMB4-F1
#
_entry.id   AF-A0A7S1NMB4-F1
#
_cell.length_a   1.000
_cell.length_b   1.000
_cell.length_c   1.000
_cell.angle_alpha   90.00
_cell.angle_beta   90.00
_cell.angle_gamma   90.00
#
_symmetry.space_group_name_H-M   'P 1'
#
loop_
_entity.id
_entity.type
_entity.pdbx_description
1 polymer ?
#
loop_
_entity_poly.entity_id
_entity_poly.type
_entity_poly.pdbx_seq_one_letter_code
_entity_poly.pdbx_strand_id
1 'polypeptide(L)'
;VSSSAVDGGSITYFATPGAVGVDNFEVNVGDTLSGTNQSVQVVVTIVNTVPEGRSDFLSVDQGKAVGVLSPLVNDVDADKDELFIHSLEWDGSNAGITASVVDGKTLSIIFPSSFSGNIDNLYYYVNDSLAKSVSPTRITLCRGCSVPVASDDKYIIQQGSTASMNVLVNDADTDGDAISVSAVSVSAQGVQPSISTDGTTITYIAPQGYCGQDEFTYTAKTIDGQDTATVTVTMTNCQCDYAMDVFVLLTGSVSAGSNGLLWQRQFVSNILSRMKLSETGLRMGVIQYSSVAIVEQALTGDAEKLQTVLETMTYAGGGLNDMSVGLTEASSQFSSMARSGQSVPRRLILVADSPSNGLSDPIPAATALKTGQLQVRIYTVGVGQTVNSQELAAIATDATGDYVTTALGFTFMNSLVTGLVDHICDMSSKV
;
A
#
# COMPACT_ATOMS: atom_id res chain seq x y z
N VAL A 1 -10.57 -20.24 55.29
CA VAL A 1 -10.79 -21.69 55.12
C VAL A 1 -10.10 -22.06 53.81
N SER A 2 -8.90 -22.60 53.88
CA SER A 2 -8.14 -23.08 52.74
C SER A 2 -8.68 -24.46 52.33
N SER A 3 -8.76 -24.72 51.03
CA SER A 3 -9.11 -26.04 50.48
C SER A 3 -7.86 -26.68 49.90
N SER A 4 -7.63 -27.95 50.20
CA SER A 4 -6.59 -28.76 49.58
C SER A 4 -7.20 -29.92 48.79
N ALA A 5 -6.65 -30.20 47.61
CA ALA A 5 -6.98 -31.35 46.79
C ALA A 5 -5.72 -32.19 46.60
N VAL A 6 -5.86 -33.52 46.72
CA VAL A 6 -4.77 -34.48 46.52
C VAL A 6 -5.08 -35.26 45.25
N ASP A 7 -4.20 -35.16 44.25
CA ASP A 7 -4.26 -35.94 43.02
C ASP A 7 -2.84 -36.38 42.63
N GLY A 8 -2.67 -37.68 42.35
CA GLY A 8 -1.40 -38.23 41.84
C GLY A 8 -0.13 -37.96 42.66
N GLY A 9 -0.23 -37.65 43.96
CA GLY A 9 0.91 -37.29 44.80
C GLY A 9 1.26 -35.80 44.85
N SER A 10 0.45 -34.94 44.22
CA SER A 10 0.54 -33.48 44.32
C SER A 10 -0.54 -32.94 45.26
N ILE A 11 -0.21 -31.84 45.96
CA ILE A 11 -1.13 -31.09 46.82
C ILE A 11 -1.27 -29.69 46.23
N THR A 12 -2.49 -29.30 45.88
CA THR A 12 -2.78 -27.92 45.48
C THR A 12 -3.37 -27.17 46.68
N TYR A 13 -2.73 -26.06 47.04
CA TYR A 13 -3.15 -25.17 48.12
C TYR A 13 -3.77 -23.90 47.53
N PHE A 14 -4.97 -23.54 47.99
CA PHE A 14 -5.61 -22.26 47.65
C PHE A 14 -5.72 -21.40 48.90
N ALA A 15 -4.94 -20.31 48.94
CA ALA A 15 -5.12 -19.26 49.92
C ALA A 15 -6.51 -18.62 49.75
N THR A 16 -7.12 -18.19 50.86
CA THR A 16 -8.28 -17.28 50.76
C THR A 16 -7.75 -15.93 50.23
N PRO A 17 -8.40 -15.27 49.26
CA PRO A 17 -8.03 -13.92 48.85
C PRO A 17 -7.90 -12.99 50.07
N GLY A 18 -6.84 -12.17 50.13
CA GLY A 18 -6.50 -11.31 51.27
C GLY A 18 -5.92 -12.01 52.50
N ALA A 19 -5.59 -13.30 52.45
CA ALA A 19 -4.96 -13.99 53.57
C ALA A 19 -3.47 -13.65 53.68
N VAL A 20 -3.00 -13.24 54.86
CA VAL A 20 -1.58 -12.99 55.15
C VAL A 20 -1.17 -13.76 56.40
N GLY A 21 0.04 -14.30 56.41
CA GLY A 21 0.62 -14.98 57.57
C GLY A 21 0.89 -16.45 57.31
N VAL A 22 0.85 -17.26 58.36
CA VAL A 22 1.20 -18.68 58.28
C VAL A 22 -0.06 -19.53 58.36
N ASP A 23 -0.26 -20.39 57.37
CA ASP A 23 -1.29 -21.44 57.37
C ASP A 23 -0.64 -22.82 57.52
N ASN A 24 -1.26 -23.68 58.32
CA ASN A 24 -0.72 -24.99 58.65
C ASN A 24 -1.76 -26.06 58.35
N PHE A 25 -1.38 -27.10 57.62
CA PHE A 25 -2.21 -28.29 57.44
C PHE A 25 -1.38 -29.57 57.54
N GLU A 26 -2.02 -30.66 57.93
CA GLU A 26 -1.38 -31.98 58.03
C GLU A 26 -1.65 -32.83 56.80
N VAL A 27 -0.62 -33.52 56.33
CA VAL A 27 -0.68 -34.48 55.23
C VAL A 27 -0.30 -35.85 55.77
N ASN A 28 -1.18 -36.83 55.60
CA ASN A 28 -0.87 -38.21 55.94
C ASN A 28 -0.23 -38.90 54.73
N VAL A 29 1.03 -39.30 54.87
CA VAL A 29 1.79 -40.04 53.86
C VAL A 29 1.94 -41.48 54.34
N GLY A 30 1.56 -42.45 53.51
CA GLY A 30 1.65 -43.87 53.83
C GLY A 30 2.08 -44.69 52.62
N ASP A 31 2.77 -45.80 52.87
CA ASP A 31 3.04 -46.82 51.86
C ASP A 31 1.96 -47.92 51.95
N THR A 32 1.42 -48.31 50.80
CA THR A 32 0.46 -49.41 50.63
C THR A 32 0.93 -50.74 51.19
N LEU A 33 2.24 -50.92 51.42
CA LEU A 33 2.82 -52.17 51.92
C LEU A 33 3.03 -52.22 53.45
N SER A 34 3.10 -51.09 54.16
CA SER A 34 3.51 -51.05 55.58
C SER A 34 2.39 -50.73 56.58
N GLY A 35 1.21 -50.29 56.11
CA GLY A 35 0.06 -49.95 56.95
C GLY A 35 0.31 -48.80 57.95
N THR A 36 1.43 -48.08 57.81
CA THR A 36 1.84 -46.99 58.71
C THR A 36 1.73 -45.66 57.97
N ASN A 37 0.80 -44.82 58.40
CA ASN A 37 0.69 -43.44 57.95
C ASN A 37 1.55 -42.56 58.88
N GLN A 38 2.39 -41.68 58.30
CA GLN A 38 3.02 -40.57 59.02
C GLN A 38 2.33 -39.26 58.66
N SER A 39 2.03 -38.45 59.67
CA SER A 39 1.54 -37.09 59.48
C SER A 39 2.72 -36.15 59.32
N VAL A 40 2.76 -35.41 58.21
CA VAL A 40 3.71 -34.33 57.95
C VAL A 40 2.97 -33.01 58.04
N GLN A 41 3.45 -32.10 58.88
CA GLN A 41 2.92 -30.74 58.91
C GLN A 41 3.49 -29.94 57.74
N VAL A 42 2.60 -29.36 56.94
CA VAL A 42 2.94 -28.41 55.88
C VAL A 42 2.66 -27.00 56.39
N VAL A 43 3.67 -26.16 56.31
CA VAL A 43 3.62 -24.75 56.71
C VAL A 43 3.67 -23.91 55.43
N VAL A 44 2.62 -23.13 55.17
CA VAL A 44 2.55 -22.20 54.04
C VAL A 44 2.65 -20.79 54.60
N THR A 45 3.63 -20.01 54.12
CA THR A 45 3.71 -18.57 54.42
C THR A 45 3.10 -17.81 53.26
N ILE A 46 2.00 -17.10 53.53
CA ILE A 46 1.32 -16.21 52.59
C ILE A 46 1.84 -14.80 52.85
N VAL A 47 2.49 -14.23 51.85
CA VAL A 47 3.03 -12.87 51.88
C VAL A 47 2.12 -11.95 51.08
N ASN A 48 1.88 -10.74 51.60
CA ASN A 48 1.19 -9.71 50.84
C ASN A 48 2.16 -9.07 49.85
N THR A 49 1.78 -9.03 48.59
CA THR A 49 2.45 -8.23 47.57
C THR A 49 1.89 -6.82 47.64
N VAL A 50 2.76 -5.81 47.68
CA VAL A 50 2.30 -4.42 47.63
C VAL A 50 1.71 -4.11 46.25
N PRO A 51 0.68 -3.25 46.15
CA PRO A 51 0.07 -2.93 44.86
C PRO A 51 0.99 -2.06 44.00
N GLU A 52 0.87 -2.23 42.69
CA GLU A 52 1.61 -1.47 41.68
C GLU A 52 0.66 -0.56 40.90
N GLY A 53 0.88 0.75 41.04
CA GLY A 53 0.08 1.72 40.31
C GLY A 53 0.63 2.06 38.92
N ARG A 54 -0.26 2.45 38.01
CA ARG A 54 0.03 2.87 36.64
C ARG A 54 -0.48 4.27 36.39
N SER A 55 0.30 5.07 35.67
CA SER A 55 -0.02 6.49 35.49
C SER A 55 -1.36 6.72 34.80
N ASP A 56 -2.04 7.77 35.25
CA ASP A 56 -3.37 8.16 34.77
C ASP A 56 -3.38 9.52 34.08
N PHE A 57 -4.43 9.74 33.32
CA PHE A 57 -4.70 11.00 32.64
C PHE A 57 -6.18 11.38 32.79
N LEU A 58 -6.45 12.66 33.06
CA LEU A 58 -7.78 13.25 33.05
C LEU A 58 -7.76 14.53 32.20
N SER A 59 -8.60 14.60 31.17
CA SER A 59 -8.88 15.85 30.43
C SER A 59 -10.34 16.27 30.60
N VAL A 60 -10.56 17.58 30.75
CA VAL A 60 -11.90 18.19 30.74
C VAL A 60 -11.93 19.38 29.79
N ASP A 61 -13.07 19.63 29.15
CA ASP A 61 -13.29 20.80 28.30
C ASP A 61 -13.02 22.11 29.08
N GLN A 62 -12.56 23.17 28.40
CA GLN A 62 -12.25 24.46 29.03
C GLN A 62 -13.41 25.03 29.87
N GLY A 63 -14.66 24.80 29.45
CA GLY A 63 -15.88 25.24 30.14
C GLY A 63 -16.26 24.42 31.39
N LYS A 64 -15.65 23.25 31.62
CA LYS A 64 -15.96 22.37 32.75
C LYS A 64 -14.98 22.59 33.90
N ALA A 65 -15.53 22.90 35.08
CA ALA A 65 -14.73 23.14 36.28
C ALA A 65 -14.45 21.86 37.08
N VAL A 66 -15.17 20.76 36.84
CA VAL A 66 -15.07 19.53 37.63
C VAL A 66 -14.80 18.35 36.71
N GLY A 67 -13.82 17.53 37.07
CA GLY A 67 -13.54 16.23 36.46
C GLY A 67 -13.61 15.12 37.51
N VAL A 68 -13.89 13.90 37.03
CA VAL A 68 -13.94 12.69 37.87
C VAL A 68 -13.01 11.65 37.23
N LEU A 69 -12.13 11.07 38.03
CA LEU A 69 -11.17 10.05 37.60
C LEU A 69 -11.27 8.81 38.48
N SER A 70 -11.19 7.63 37.88
CA SER A 70 -11.10 6.34 38.57
C SER A 70 -9.71 5.74 38.31
N PRO A 71 -8.67 6.20 39.02
CA PRO A 71 -7.28 5.86 38.69
C PRO A 71 -6.98 4.37 38.90
N LEU A 72 -7.69 3.70 39.81
CA LEU A 72 -7.44 2.30 40.17
C LEU A 72 -7.77 1.26 39.07
N VAL A 73 -8.32 1.67 37.91
CA VAL A 73 -8.80 0.74 36.87
C VAL A 73 -7.65 0.04 36.13
N ASN A 74 -6.53 0.73 35.95
CA ASN A 74 -5.34 0.21 35.25
C ASN A 74 -4.25 -0.30 36.24
N ASP A 75 -4.43 -0.05 37.52
CA ASP A 75 -3.57 -0.52 38.62
C ASP A 75 -3.69 -2.03 38.80
N VAL A 76 -2.64 -2.62 39.36
CA VAL A 76 -2.58 -4.07 39.54
C VAL A 76 -2.12 -4.43 40.94
N ASP A 77 -2.68 -5.53 41.42
CA ASP A 77 -2.21 -6.23 42.60
C ASP A 77 -2.08 -7.72 42.26
N ALA A 78 -0.97 -8.32 42.70
CA ALA A 78 -0.65 -9.71 42.37
C ALA A 78 -1.58 -10.68 43.11
N ASP A 79 -2.00 -10.32 44.32
CA ASP A 79 -2.88 -11.10 45.18
C ASP A 79 -4.38 -10.90 44.82
N LYS A 80 -4.65 -9.89 43.97
CA LYS A 80 -5.97 -9.46 43.48
C LYS A 80 -6.85 -8.94 44.61
N ASP A 81 -6.22 -8.33 45.59
CA ASP A 81 -6.90 -7.65 46.68
C ASP A 81 -7.59 -6.38 46.17
N GLU A 82 -8.58 -5.92 46.94
CA GLU A 82 -9.33 -4.73 46.58
C GLU A 82 -8.48 -3.47 46.78
N LEU A 83 -8.35 -2.69 45.71
CA LEU A 83 -7.52 -1.48 45.71
C LEU A 83 -8.30 -0.24 46.16
N PHE A 84 -7.58 0.64 46.85
CA PHE A 84 -8.01 1.93 47.34
C PHE A 84 -6.93 3.00 47.11
N ILE A 85 -7.34 4.26 47.12
CA ILE A 85 -6.44 5.41 47.08
C ILE A 85 -6.03 5.74 48.52
N HIS A 86 -4.74 5.65 48.81
CA HIS A 86 -4.19 5.89 50.14
C HIS A 86 -3.98 7.37 50.45
N SER A 87 -3.23 8.07 49.59
CA SER A 87 -2.92 9.49 49.76
C SER A 87 -2.79 10.19 48.40
N LEU A 88 -2.99 11.52 48.40
CA LEU A 88 -2.75 12.41 47.28
C LEU A 88 -1.65 13.39 47.64
N GLU A 89 -0.71 13.61 46.74
CA GLU A 89 0.46 14.45 46.95
C GLU A 89 0.72 15.30 45.70
N TRP A 90 1.08 16.57 45.90
CA TRP A 90 1.46 17.47 44.82
C TRP A 90 2.97 17.70 44.88
N ASP A 91 3.66 17.55 43.76
CA ASP A 91 5.07 17.93 43.62
C ASP A 91 5.17 19.38 43.09
N GLY A 92 5.17 20.34 44.01
CA GLY A 92 5.25 21.77 43.69
C GLY A 92 3.88 22.46 43.60
N SER A 93 3.73 23.40 42.65
CA SER A 93 2.51 24.21 42.52
C SER A 93 1.37 23.40 41.93
N ASN A 94 0.19 23.43 42.53
CA ASN A 94 -1.01 22.81 41.98
C ASN A 94 -1.80 23.71 41.03
N ALA A 95 -1.28 24.90 40.69
CA ALA A 95 -1.96 25.92 39.88
C ALA A 95 -3.39 26.27 40.37
N GLY A 96 -3.69 26.08 41.66
CA GLY A 96 -5.01 26.30 42.25
C GLY A 96 -6.02 25.17 42.03
N ILE A 97 -5.62 24.03 41.46
CA ILE A 97 -6.44 22.83 41.29
C ILE A 97 -6.59 22.13 42.64
N THR A 98 -7.80 21.66 42.94
CA THR A 98 -8.06 20.84 44.13
C THR A 98 -8.43 19.42 43.73
N ALA A 99 -7.86 18.44 44.42
CA ALA A 99 -8.17 17.02 44.23
C ALA A 99 -8.63 16.42 45.57
N SER A 100 -9.71 15.65 45.55
CA SER A 100 -10.22 14.95 46.73
C SER A 100 -10.64 13.52 46.40
N VAL A 101 -10.31 12.58 47.29
CA VAL A 101 -10.74 11.19 47.18
C VAL A 101 -12.22 11.07 47.56
N VAL A 102 -12.98 10.35 46.73
CA VAL A 102 -14.39 10.02 46.90
C VAL A 102 -14.53 8.51 46.96
N ASP A 103 -15.23 8.02 47.99
CA ASP A 103 -15.49 6.61 48.28
C ASP A 103 -14.24 5.71 48.34
N GLY A 104 -13.07 6.30 48.60
CA GLY A 104 -11.77 5.61 48.67
C GLY A 104 -11.22 5.14 47.31
N LYS A 105 -11.90 5.41 46.19
CA LYS A 105 -11.54 4.84 44.87
C LYS A 105 -11.54 5.81 43.70
N THR A 106 -12.30 6.90 43.82
CA THR A 106 -12.45 7.88 42.74
C THR A 106 -11.89 9.22 43.19
N LEU A 107 -11.50 10.06 42.23
CA LEU A 107 -11.00 11.41 42.48
C LEU A 107 -11.98 12.41 41.90
N SER A 108 -12.37 13.39 42.71
CA SER A 108 -13.01 14.61 42.24
C SER A 108 -11.94 15.69 42.12
N ILE A 109 -11.75 16.19 40.89
CA ILE A 109 -10.80 17.24 40.55
C ILE A 109 -11.59 18.50 40.23
N ILE A 110 -11.24 19.62 40.88
CA ILE A 110 -11.84 20.93 40.60
C ILE A 110 -10.75 21.87 40.09
N PHE A 111 -10.95 22.39 38.89
CA PHE A 111 -10.06 23.32 38.23
C PHE A 111 -10.51 24.77 38.46
N PRO A 112 -9.61 25.70 38.82
CA PRO A 112 -9.95 27.11 38.86
C PRO A 112 -10.22 27.63 37.45
N SER A 113 -11.12 28.61 37.30
CA SER A 113 -11.52 29.16 36.00
C SER A 113 -10.38 29.82 35.23
N SER A 114 -9.28 30.19 35.91
CA SER A 114 -8.09 30.76 35.32
C SER A 114 -7.10 29.72 34.76
N PHE A 115 -7.28 28.44 35.07
CA PHE A 115 -6.38 27.39 34.62
C PHE A 115 -6.77 26.90 33.22
N SER A 116 -5.76 26.71 32.38
CA SER A 116 -5.84 26.17 31.01
C SER A 116 -4.53 25.43 30.75
N GLY A 117 -4.59 24.33 30.00
CA GLY A 117 -3.44 23.49 29.68
C GLY A 117 -3.24 22.34 30.68
N ASN A 118 -2.05 21.76 30.66
CA ASN A 118 -1.72 20.53 31.36
C ASN A 118 -0.87 20.76 32.63
N ILE A 119 -0.98 19.83 33.57
CA ILE A 119 -0.11 19.71 34.74
C ILE A 119 0.05 18.23 35.11
N ASP A 120 1.25 17.82 35.48
CA ASP A 120 1.63 16.41 35.65
C ASP A 120 2.24 16.09 37.03
N ASN A 121 2.02 16.98 38.00
CA ASN A 121 2.63 16.90 39.33
C ASN A 121 1.65 16.47 40.43
N LEU A 122 0.49 15.93 40.08
CA LEU A 122 -0.38 15.23 41.03
C LEU A 122 0.02 13.77 41.10
N TYR A 123 0.18 13.27 42.30
CA TYR A 123 0.56 11.89 42.58
C TYR A 123 -0.40 11.26 43.57
N TYR A 124 -0.57 9.94 43.48
CA TYR A 124 -1.29 9.16 44.49
C TYR A 124 -0.55 7.89 44.84
N TYR A 125 -0.88 7.31 45.98
CA TYR A 125 -0.41 5.98 46.33
C TYR A 125 -1.59 5.01 46.41
N VAL A 126 -1.37 3.81 45.91
CA VAL A 126 -2.36 2.72 45.93
C VAL A 126 -2.21 1.95 47.25
N ASN A 127 -3.29 1.47 47.84
CA ASN A 127 -3.23 0.48 48.91
C ASN A 127 -4.26 -0.64 48.72
N ASP A 128 -3.94 -1.82 49.22
CA ASP A 128 -4.74 -3.06 49.17
C ASP A 128 -5.41 -3.39 50.53
N SER A 129 -5.50 -2.39 51.42
CA SER A 129 -5.87 -2.50 52.85
C SER A 129 -4.83 -3.16 53.79
N LEU A 130 -3.79 -3.80 53.26
CA LEU A 130 -2.72 -4.45 54.02
C LEU A 130 -1.41 -3.66 53.96
N ALA A 131 -1.09 -3.12 52.78
CA ALA A 131 0.09 -2.33 52.49
C ALA A 131 -0.19 -1.24 51.43
N LYS A 132 0.72 -0.28 51.36
CA LYS A 132 0.72 0.84 50.42
C LYS A 132 1.78 0.60 49.35
N SER A 133 1.56 1.07 48.13
CA SER A 133 2.55 1.06 47.06
C SER A 133 3.85 1.75 47.49
N VAL A 134 4.98 1.24 47.01
CA VAL A 134 6.32 1.74 47.38
C VAL A 134 6.60 3.11 46.75
N SER A 135 6.12 3.32 45.53
CA SER A 135 6.26 4.57 44.80
C SER A 135 4.89 5.22 44.55
N PRO A 136 4.86 6.56 44.49
CA PRO A 136 3.67 7.26 44.05
C PRO A 136 3.45 7.03 42.55
N THR A 137 2.18 7.04 42.15
CA THR A 137 1.70 6.94 40.78
C THR A 137 1.31 8.32 40.28
N ARG A 138 1.76 8.68 39.07
CA ARG A 138 1.54 10.01 38.48
C ARG A 138 0.14 10.12 37.88
N ILE A 139 -0.51 11.27 38.10
CA ILE A 139 -1.74 11.69 37.44
C ILE A 139 -1.43 12.95 36.64
N THR A 140 -1.72 12.89 35.34
CA THR A 140 -1.67 14.07 34.46
C THR A 140 -3.07 14.65 34.33
N LEU A 141 -3.22 15.93 34.61
CA LEU A 141 -4.48 16.66 34.53
C LEU A 141 -4.40 17.66 33.40
N CYS A 142 -5.43 17.75 32.58
CA CYS A 142 -5.60 18.85 31.66
C CYS A 142 -7.00 19.47 31.71
N ARG A 143 -7.04 20.79 31.56
CA ARG A 143 -8.24 21.54 31.24
C ARG A 143 -8.06 22.29 29.92
N GLY A 144 -8.97 22.03 28.97
CA GLY A 144 -8.96 22.69 27.67
C GLY A 144 -8.09 22.02 26.60
N CYS A 145 -7.30 20.99 26.95
CA CYS A 145 -6.53 20.21 25.98
C CYS A 145 -7.45 19.56 24.96
N SER A 146 -7.10 19.68 23.68
CA SER A 146 -7.73 18.91 22.61
C SER A 146 -6.68 18.09 21.86
N VAL A 147 -7.10 16.89 21.44
CA VAL A 147 -6.32 16.15 20.45
C VAL A 147 -6.59 16.78 19.08
N PRO A 148 -5.65 16.72 18.12
CA PRO A 148 -5.89 17.26 16.80
C PRO A 148 -7.06 16.52 16.15
N VAL A 149 -7.79 17.20 15.28
CA VAL A 149 -8.81 16.62 14.40
C VAL A 149 -8.19 16.54 13.00
N ALA A 150 -7.83 15.32 12.60
CA ALA A 150 -7.26 15.06 11.29
C ALA A 150 -8.39 14.94 10.25
N SER A 151 -8.21 15.55 9.07
CA SER A 151 -9.21 15.56 8.01
C SER A 151 -8.67 14.97 6.72
N ASP A 152 -9.46 14.14 6.05
CA ASP A 152 -9.02 13.44 4.83
C ASP A 152 -8.54 14.40 3.71
N ASP A 153 -7.48 13.98 3.02
CA ASP A 153 -6.80 14.73 1.97
C ASP A 153 -7.00 14.12 0.58
N LYS A 154 -6.88 14.98 -0.45
CA LYS A 154 -6.94 14.55 -1.85
C LYS A 154 -5.87 15.24 -2.69
N TYR A 155 -5.12 14.44 -3.43
CA TYR A 155 -4.08 14.90 -4.35
C TYR A 155 -4.25 14.31 -5.74
N ILE A 156 -3.88 15.07 -6.77
CA ILE A 156 -3.79 14.60 -8.16
C ILE A 156 -2.35 14.77 -8.62
N ILE A 157 -1.71 13.67 -9.02
CA ILE A 157 -0.29 13.65 -9.41
C ILE A 157 -0.11 12.85 -10.69
N GLN A 158 1.03 13.02 -11.36
CA GLN A 158 1.38 12.21 -12.53
C GLN A 158 2.05 10.92 -12.09
N GLN A 159 1.77 9.81 -12.76
CA GLN A 159 2.48 8.54 -12.52
C GLN A 159 4.00 8.71 -12.71
N GLY A 160 4.81 8.04 -11.87
CA GLY A 160 6.27 8.18 -11.86
C GLY A 160 6.82 9.50 -11.31
N SER A 161 5.98 10.46 -10.90
CA SER A 161 6.42 11.74 -10.33
C SER A 161 6.54 11.68 -8.80
N THR A 162 7.32 12.62 -8.22
CA THR A 162 7.41 12.82 -6.77
C THR A 162 6.57 14.02 -6.37
N ALA A 163 5.76 13.86 -5.33
CA ALA A 163 4.94 14.91 -4.75
C ALA A 163 5.35 15.18 -3.30
N SER A 164 5.34 16.47 -2.92
CA SER A 164 5.46 16.94 -1.54
C SER A 164 4.09 17.48 -1.11
N MET A 165 3.47 16.81 -0.15
CA MET A 165 2.08 17.01 0.28
C MET A 165 2.06 17.61 1.67
N ASN A 166 1.33 18.71 1.87
CA ASN A 166 1.07 19.25 3.20
C ASN A 166 -0.36 18.88 3.61
N VAL A 167 -0.47 17.78 4.34
CA VAL A 167 -1.73 17.21 4.85
C VAL A 167 -2.29 17.96 6.06
N LEU A 168 -1.51 18.86 6.66
CA LEU A 168 -1.92 19.57 7.88
C LEU A 168 -2.75 20.84 7.60
N VAL A 169 -2.97 21.19 6.33
CA VAL A 169 -3.62 22.47 5.94
C VAL A 169 -5.08 22.53 6.38
N ASN A 170 -5.77 21.40 6.37
CA ASN A 170 -7.17 21.21 6.76
C ASN A 170 -7.33 20.57 8.15
N ASP A 171 -6.24 20.32 8.85
CA ASP A 171 -6.24 19.80 10.21
C ASP A 171 -6.40 20.92 11.23
N ALA A 172 -7.06 20.62 12.34
CA ALA A 172 -7.37 21.61 13.36
C ALA A 172 -7.09 21.08 14.76
N ASP A 173 -6.68 21.98 15.62
CA ASP A 173 -6.52 21.76 17.05
C ASP A 173 -7.19 22.95 17.77
N THR A 174 -8.05 22.67 18.74
CA THR A 174 -8.99 23.69 19.26
C THR A 174 -8.31 24.64 20.24
N ASP A 175 -7.29 24.18 20.95
CA ASP A 175 -6.49 24.95 21.90
C ASP A 175 -5.20 25.53 21.29
N GLY A 176 -4.92 25.18 20.03
CA GLY A 176 -3.95 25.87 19.19
C GLY A 176 -2.54 25.29 19.27
N ASP A 177 -2.43 24.04 19.69
CA ASP A 177 -1.17 23.32 19.71
C ASP A 177 -0.63 23.08 18.31
N ALA A 178 0.71 23.05 18.21
CA ALA A 178 1.36 22.80 16.94
C ALA A 178 1.13 21.34 16.51
N ILE A 179 0.48 21.16 15.35
CA ILE A 179 0.24 19.86 14.74
C ILE A 179 1.45 19.45 13.90
N SER A 180 1.84 18.18 14.00
CA SER A 180 2.88 17.56 13.16
C SER A 180 2.44 16.19 12.67
N VAL A 181 2.99 15.73 11.55
CA VAL A 181 2.83 14.36 11.06
C VAL A 181 3.82 13.45 11.78
N SER A 182 3.34 12.46 12.54
CA SER A 182 4.21 11.56 13.30
C SER A 182 4.37 10.17 12.67
N ALA A 183 3.43 9.75 11.83
CA ALA A 183 3.46 8.44 11.18
C ALA A 183 2.69 8.46 9.86
N VAL A 184 3.06 7.55 8.95
CA VAL A 184 2.39 7.28 7.68
C VAL A 184 2.36 5.77 7.43
N SER A 185 1.26 5.26 6.89
CA SER A 185 1.14 3.84 6.53
C SER A 185 1.78 3.54 5.17
N VAL A 186 2.04 2.26 4.90
CA VAL A 186 2.22 1.78 3.52
C VAL A 186 0.89 2.00 2.79
N SER A 187 0.96 2.42 1.52
CA SER A 187 -0.23 2.60 0.69
C SER A 187 -0.82 1.27 0.21
N ALA A 188 -2.05 1.30 -0.29
CA ALA A 188 -2.71 0.13 -0.89
C ALA A 188 -1.91 -0.47 -2.05
N GLN A 189 -1.13 0.35 -2.78
CA GLN A 189 -0.22 -0.08 -3.85
C GLN A 189 1.20 -0.45 -3.38
N GLY A 190 1.45 -0.52 -2.07
CA GLY A 190 2.74 -0.92 -1.53
C GLY A 190 3.81 0.19 -1.52
N VAL A 191 3.41 1.44 -1.75
CA VAL A 191 4.33 2.59 -1.65
C VAL A 191 4.51 2.93 -0.17
N GLN A 192 5.76 3.18 0.26
CA GLN A 192 6.05 3.70 1.59
C GLN A 192 6.33 5.20 1.49
N PRO A 193 5.39 6.08 1.90
CA PRO A 193 5.64 7.51 1.97
C PRO A 193 6.67 7.83 3.07
N SER A 194 7.33 8.98 2.96
CA SER A 194 8.27 9.48 3.97
C SER A 194 7.86 10.85 4.49
N ILE A 195 8.12 11.11 5.76
CA ILE A 195 7.80 12.38 6.42
C ILE A 195 9.03 13.30 6.34
N SER A 196 8.82 14.58 6.07
CA SER A 196 9.89 15.59 6.09
C SER A 196 10.47 15.78 7.49
N THR A 197 11.71 16.27 7.57
CA THR A 197 12.41 16.48 8.85
C THR A 197 11.73 17.49 9.78
N ASP A 198 10.93 18.39 9.22
CA ASP A 198 10.13 19.37 9.99
C ASP A 198 8.77 18.82 10.43
N GLY A 199 8.40 17.60 10.03
CA GLY A 199 7.13 16.97 10.39
C GLY A 199 5.90 17.60 9.74
N THR A 200 6.05 18.44 8.71
CA THR A 200 4.92 19.17 8.11
C THR A 200 4.46 18.62 6.75
N THR A 201 5.33 17.88 6.05
CA THR A 201 5.01 17.37 4.71
C THR A 201 5.30 15.89 4.57
N ILE A 202 4.58 15.26 3.65
CA ILE A 202 4.75 13.87 3.25
C ILE A 202 5.28 13.86 1.81
N THR A 203 6.36 13.11 1.59
CA THR A 203 6.88 12.83 0.25
C THR A 203 6.30 11.50 -0.23
N TYR A 204 5.66 11.54 -1.40
CA TYR A 204 5.07 10.38 -2.07
C TYR A 204 5.65 10.26 -3.48
N ILE A 205 6.19 9.09 -3.82
CA ILE A 205 6.73 8.79 -5.15
C ILE A 205 5.72 7.88 -5.86
N ALA A 206 5.04 8.42 -6.87
CA ALA A 206 4.02 7.68 -7.60
C ALA A 206 4.65 6.50 -8.36
N PRO A 207 4.07 5.28 -8.29
CA PRO A 207 4.50 4.18 -9.12
C PRO A 207 4.42 4.55 -10.60
N GLN A 208 5.43 4.15 -11.35
CA GLN A 208 5.44 4.31 -12.80
C GLN A 208 4.51 3.27 -13.44
N GLY A 209 3.71 3.68 -14.42
CA GLY A 209 2.76 2.83 -15.14
C GLY A 209 1.43 2.58 -14.43
N TYR A 210 1.29 2.96 -13.15
CA TYR A 210 0.02 2.85 -12.44
C TYR A 210 -0.84 4.11 -12.60
N CYS A 211 -2.12 3.89 -12.87
CA CYS A 211 -3.13 4.93 -12.90
C CYS A 211 -4.38 4.49 -12.18
N GLY A 212 -4.99 5.42 -11.48
CA GLY A 212 -6.09 5.13 -10.58
C GLY A 212 -5.85 5.79 -9.23
N GLN A 213 -6.58 5.32 -8.23
CA GLN A 213 -6.45 5.78 -6.86
C GLN A 213 -5.47 4.92 -6.09
N ASP A 214 -4.70 5.54 -5.21
CA ASP A 214 -3.95 4.90 -4.15
C ASP A 214 -4.26 5.62 -2.85
N GLU A 215 -4.22 4.90 -1.76
CA GLU A 215 -4.64 5.40 -0.45
C GLU A 215 -3.67 4.95 0.63
N PHE A 216 -3.37 5.86 1.54
CA PHE A 216 -2.62 5.61 2.76
C PHE A 216 -3.17 6.50 3.89
N THR A 217 -2.83 6.20 5.14
CA THR A 217 -3.20 7.04 6.28
C THR A 217 -1.99 7.75 6.86
N TYR A 218 -2.23 8.91 7.50
CA TYR A 218 -1.23 9.61 8.30
C TYR A 218 -1.74 9.83 9.72
N THR A 219 -0.83 10.11 10.64
CA THR A 219 -1.13 10.45 12.04
C THR A 219 -0.73 11.89 12.30
N ALA A 220 -1.72 12.75 12.56
CA ALA A 220 -1.54 14.09 13.10
C ALA A 220 -1.31 14.00 14.60
N LYS A 221 -0.31 14.70 15.13
CA LYS A 221 0.10 14.63 16.53
C LYS A 221 0.37 16.02 17.11
N THR A 222 -0.14 16.24 18.32
CA THR A 222 0.17 17.36 19.21
C THR A 222 0.81 16.84 20.49
N ILE A 223 1.00 17.71 21.49
CA ILE A 223 1.46 17.30 22.82
C ILE A 223 0.37 16.54 23.59
N ASP A 224 -0.90 16.79 23.26
CA ASP A 224 -2.06 16.24 23.96
C ASP A 224 -2.59 14.93 23.39
N GLY A 225 -2.18 14.58 22.17
CA GLY A 225 -2.50 13.28 21.59
C GLY A 225 -2.33 13.26 20.08
N GLN A 226 -3.11 12.40 19.44
CA GLN A 226 -3.01 12.15 18.02
C GLN A 226 -4.35 11.70 17.43
N ASP A 227 -4.51 11.94 16.13
CA ASP A 227 -5.63 11.47 15.33
C ASP A 227 -5.13 11.03 13.95
N THR A 228 -5.95 10.29 13.19
CA THR A 228 -5.56 9.72 11.90
C THR A 228 -6.57 10.04 10.82
N ALA A 229 -6.07 10.40 9.64
CA ALA A 229 -6.89 10.62 8.44
C ALA A 229 -6.31 9.93 7.20
N THR A 230 -7.12 9.87 6.15
CA THR A 230 -6.79 9.19 4.89
C THR A 230 -6.33 10.19 3.84
N VAL A 231 -5.27 9.85 3.11
CA VAL A 231 -4.83 10.57 1.91
C VAL A 231 -5.20 9.74 0.69
N THR A 232 -6.09 10.27 -0.16
CA THR A 232 -6.39 9.69 -1.47
C THR A 232 -5.55 10.39 -2.55
N VAL A 233 -4.70 9.62 -3.22
CA VAL A 233 -3.87 10.08 -4.34
C VAL A 233 -4.46 9.56 -5.64
N THR A 234 -4.74 10.44 -6.59
CA THR A 234 -5.20 10.09 -7.94
C THR A 234 -4.06 10.27 -8.93
N MET A 235 -3.57 9.17 -9.49
CA MET A 235 -2.49 9.15 -10.47
C MET A 235 -3.05 9.28 -11.88
N THR A 236 -2.48 10.21 -12.62
CA THR A 236 -2.91 10.64 -13.95
C THR A 236 -1.75 10.56 -14.95
N ASN A 237 -2.01 10.86 -16.22
CA ASN A 237 -1.02 10.83 -17.32
C ASN A 237 -0.42 9.43 -17.58
N CYS A 238 -1.29 8.43 -17.73
CA CYS A 238 -0.95 7.05 -18.12
C CYS A 238 -0.54 6.90 -19.58
N GLN A 239 -0.45 8.00 -20.33
CA GLN A 239 -0.04 7.93 -21.72
C GLN A 239 1.46 7.65 -21.77
N CYS A 240 1.80 6.62 -22.54
CA CYS A 240 3.18 6.29 -22.82
C CYS A 240 3.85 7.42 -23.62
N ASP A 241 4.79 8.12 -22.99
CA ASP A 241 5.44 9.31 -23.55
C ASP A 241 6.97 9.18 -23.67
N TYR A 242 7.53 8.00 -23.38
CA TYR A 242 8.95 7.73 -23.57
C TYR A 242 9.34 7.87 -25.04
N ALA A 243 10.53 8.43 -25.27
CA ALA A 243 11.11 8.46 -26.60
C ALA A 243 11.38 7.04 -27.12
N MET A 244 10.62 6.60 -28.11
CA MET A 244 10.75 5.31 -28.79
C MET A 244 10.17 5.38 -30.20
N ASP A 245 10.55 4.41 -31.04
CA ASP A 245 9.98 4.25 -32.38
C ASP A 245 9.18 2.94 -32.44
N VAL A 246 7.90 3.05 -32.81
CA VAL A 246 6.96 1.93 -32.86
C VAL A 246 6.46 1.74 -34.29
N PHE A 247 6.53 0.52 -34.81
CA PHE A 247 5.79 0.13 -36.02
C PHE A 247 4.69 -0.85 -35.67
N VAL A 248 3.53 -0.71 -36.33
CA VAL A 248 2.45 -1.69 -36.29
C VAL A 248 2.26 -2.29 -37.69
N LEU A 249 2.36 -3.62 -37.77
CA LEU A 249 2.17 -4.39 -38.99
C LEU A 249 0.77 -5.00 -38.95
N LEU A 250 -0.07 -4.56 -39.86
CA LEU A 250 -1.45 -5.01 -39.99
C LEU A 250 -1.56 -6.02 -41.13
N THR A 251 -2.23 -7.15 -40.86
CA THR A 251 -2.50 -8.15 -41.88
C THR A 251 -3.53 -7.62 -42.86
N GLY A 252 -3.15 -7.57 -44.14
CA GLY A 252 -3.98 -7.29 -45.29
C GLY A 252 -4.39 -8.57 -46.04
N SER A 253 -4.33 -9.73 -45.39
CA SER A 253 -4.66 -11.03 -45.96
C SER A 253 -6.13 -11.12 -46.43
N VAL A 254 -6.42 -12.06 -47.33
CA VAL A 254 -7.81 -12.32 -47.80
C VAL A 254 -8.71 -12.78 -46.65
N SER A 255 -8.17 -13.53 -45.68
CA SER A 255 -8.92 -14.01 -44.51
C SER A 255 -9.28 -12.88 -43.55
N ALA A 256 -8.44 -11.85 -43.43
CA ALA A 256 -8.78 -10.65 -42.66
C ALA A 256 -9.87 -9.83 -43.37
N GLY A 257 -9.69 -9.62 -44.69
CA GLY A 257 -10.61 -8.85 -45.52
C GLY A 257 -10.81 -7.41 -45.07
N SER A 258 -11.73 -6.70 -45.72
CA SER A 258 -12.01 -5.29 -45.41
C SER A 258 -12.61 -5.09 -44.01
N ASN A 259 -13.42 -6.04 -43.54
CA ASN A 259 -14.02 -5.97 -42.20
C ASN A 259 -12.99 -6.18 -41.09
N GLY A 260 -12.03 -7.11 -41.27
CA GLY A 260 -10.93 -7.30 -40.33
C GLY A 260 -10.06 -6.04 -40.25
N LEU A 261 -9.83 -5.36 -41.37
CA LEU A 261 -9.11 -4.08 -41.37
C LEU A 261 -9.82 -3.00 -40.52
N LEU A 262 -11.15 -2.92 -40.52
CA LEU A 262 -11.87 -1.94 -39.67
C LEU A 262 -11.56 -2.16 -38.18
N TRP A 263 -11.54 -3.40 -37.73
CA TRP A 263 -11.19 -3.75 -36.35
C TRP A 263 -9.72 -3.51 -36.03
N GLN A 264 -8.82 -3.80 -36.98
CA GLN A 264 -7.40 -3.51 -36.85
C GLN A 264 -7.14 -1.99 -36.73
N ARG A 265 -7.80 -1.17 -37.56
CA ARG A 265 -7.74 0.30 -37.46
C ARG A 265 -8.20 0.80 -36.09
N GLN A 266 -9.31 0.28 -35.58
CA GLN A 266 -9.81 0.62 -34.25
C GLN A 266 -8.84 0.18 -33.16
N PHE A 267 -8.26 -1.01 -33.27
CA PHE A 267 -7.25 -1.51 -32.33
C PHE A 267 -6.04 -0.57 -32.26
N VAL A 268 -5.48 -0.14 -33.40
CA VAL A 268 -4.37 0.81 -33.43
C VAL A 268 -4.79 2.20 -32.93
N SER A 269 -6.01 2.66 -33.24
CA SER A 269 -6.54 3.92 -32.69
C SER A 269 -6.63 3.89 -31.17
N ASN A 270 -7.01 2.75 -30.59
CA ASN A 270 -7.09 2.59 -29.13
C ASN A 270 -5.70 2.52 -28.49
N ILE A 271 -4.72 1.88 -29.15
CA ILE A 271 -3.31 1.98 -28.74
C ILE A 271 -2.84 3.45 -28.78
N LEU A 272 -3.13 4.16 -29.88
CA LEU A 272 -2.75 5.56 -30.08
C LEU A 272 -3.31 6.47 -28.98
N SER A 273 -4.55 6.23 -28.53
CA SER A 273 -5.16 6.99 -27.43
C SER A 273 -4.40 6.91 -26.09
N ARG A 274 -3.57 5.87 -25.92
CA ARG A 274 -2.72 5.64 -24.75
C ARG A 274 -1.25 6.01 -24.97
N MET A 275 -0.90 6.57 -26.11
CA MET A 275 0.47 6.96 -26.43
C MET A 275 0.53 8.44 -26.77
N LYS A 276 1.52 9.14 -26.21
CA LYS A 276 1.74 10.56 -26.46
C LYS A 276 2.81 10.74 -27.52
N LEU A 277 2.38 10.91 -28.76
CA LEU A 277 3.31 11.07 -29.88
C LEU A 277 3.94 12.46 -29.89
N SER A 278 5.20 12.52 -30.31
CA SER A 278 5.90 13.75 -30.68
C SER A 278 7.14 13.42 -31.49
N GLU A 279 7.59 14.33 -32.35
CA GLU A 279 8.74 14.10 -33.25
C GLU A 279 10.04 13.81 -32.49
N THR A 280 10.17 14.34 -31.28
CA THR A 280 11.33 14.12 -30.40
C THR A 280 11.08 13.04 -29.33
N GLY A 281 9.82 12.67 -29.08
CA GLY A 281 9.39 11.68 -28.08
C GLY A 281 8.99 10.37 -28.75
N LEU A 282 7.80 9.84 -28.48
CA LEU A 282 7.30 8.62 -29.13
C LEU A 282 6.89 8.90 -30.58
N ARG A 283 7.36 8.08 -31.52
CA ARG A 283 6.90 8.10 -32.93
C ARG A 283 6.28 6.76 -33.29
N MET A 284 5.23 6.79 -34.10
CA MET A 284 4.56 5.58 -34.56
C MET A 284 4.39 5.58 -36.08
N GLY A 285 4.50 4.40 -36.68
CA GLY A 285 4.18 4.15 -38.09
C GLY A 285 3.33 2.89 -38.26
N VAL A 286 2.66 2.78 -39.41
CA VAL A 286 1.75 1.69 -39.75
C VAL A 286 2.10 1.15 -41.13
N ILE A 287 2.17 -0.18 -41.21
CA ILE A 287 2.44 -0.92 -42.45
C ILE A 287 1.35 -1.98 -42.60
N GLN A 288 0.72 -2.05 -43.78
CA GLN A 288 -0.08 -3.22 -44.16
C GLN A 288 0.80 -4.24 -44.89
N TYR A 289 0.60 -5.53 -44.64
CA TYR A 289 1.30 -6.59 -45.36
C TYR A 289 0.35 -7.69 -45.85
N SER A 290 0.66 -8.23 -47.03
CA SER A 290 0.04 -9.39 -47.63
C SER A 290 1.10 -10.12 -48.48
N SER A 291 0.90 -10.27 -49.79
CA SER A 291 1.97 -10.60 -50.74
C SER A 291 2.92 -9.43 -51.00
N VAL A 292 2.53 -8.22 -50.62
CA VAL A 292 3.33 -6.98 -50.69
C VAL A 292 3.21 -6.23 -49.36
N ALA A 293 4.16 -5.34 -49.06
CA ALA A 293 4.06 -4.41 -47.94
C ALA A 293 3.71 -3.01 -48.46
N ILE A 294 2.76 -2.35 -47.79
CA ILE A 294 2.35 -0.96 -48.05
C ILE A 294 2.63 -0.16 -46.80
N VAL A 295 3.51 0.83 -46.90
CA VAL A 295 3.78 1.79 -45.82
C VAL A 295 2.69 2.84 -45.84
N GLU A 296 1.67 2.64 -45.00
CA GLU A 296 0.52 3.55 -44.86
C GLU A 296 0.95 4.86 -44.21
N GLN A 297 1.81 4.75 -43.19
CA GLN A 297 2.40 5.88 -42.50
C GLN A 297 3.80 5.50 -42.02
N ALA A 298 4.83 6.19 -42.53
CA ALA A 298 6.17 6.15 -41.94
C ALA A 298 6.15 6.74 -40.51
N LEU A 299 7.21 6.55 -39.73
CA LEU A 299 7.28 7.08 -38.36
C LEU A 299 6.93 8.58 -38.31
N THR A 300 5.92 8.91 -37.52
CA THR A 300 5.43 10.27 -37.30
C THR A 300 5.23 10.52 -35.80
N GLY A 301 5.52 11.75 -35.36
CA GLY A 301 5.16 12.27 -34.05
C GLY A 301 3.82 13.00 -34.03
N ASP A 302 3.15 13.11 -35.18
CA ASP A 302 1.84 13.73 -35.34
C ASP A 302 0.72 12.69 -35.19
N ALA A 303 0.02 12.74 -34.05
CA ALA A 303 -1.08 11.85 -33.73
C ALA A 303 -2.32 12.09 -34.59
N GLU A 304 -2.62 13.34 -34.98
CA GLU A 304 -3.80 13.66 -35.80
C GLU A 304 -3.61 13.14 -37.23
N LYS A 305 -2.40 13.30 -37.78
CA LYS A 305 -2.03 12.74 -39.08
C LYS A 305 -2.14 11.21 -39.08
N LEU A 306 -1.60 10.55 -38.05
CA LEU A 306 -1.68 9.09 -37.95
C LEU A 306 -3.13 8.62 -37.80
N GLN A 307 -3.94 9.32 -36.99
CA GLN A 307 -5.36 9.03 -36.84
C GLN A 307 -6.10 9.17 -38.18
N THR A 308 -5.79 10.20 -38.97
CA THR A 308 -6.36 10.40 -40.31
C THR A 308 -6.00 9.23 -41.25
N VAL A 309 -4.75 8.75 -41.23
CA VAL A 309 -4.34 7.57 -42.01
C VAL A 309 -5.11 6.34 -41.56
N LEU A 310 -5.22 6.09 -40.24
CA LEU A 310 -6.00 4.98 -39.70
C LEU A 310 -7.47 5.07 -40.10
N GLU A 311 -8.02 6.27 -40.29
CA GLU A 311 -9.42 6.47 -40.71
C GLU A 311 -9.64 6.29 -42.22
N THR A 312 -8.61 6.47 -43.04
CA THR A 312 -8.73 6.54 -44.49
C THR A 312 -8.07 5.38 -45.22
N MET A 313 -7.14 4.67 -44.57
CA MET A 313 -6.44 3.53 -45.16
C MET A 313 -7.42 2.47 -45.67
N THR A 314 -7.14 1.97 -46.86
CA THR A 314 -7.97 0.98 -47.56
C THR A 314 -7.36 -0.40 -47.45
N TYR A 315 -8.19 -1.43 -47.56
CA TYR A 315 -7.73 -2.81 -47.59
C TYR A 315 -6.73 -3.03 -48.71
N ALA A 316 -5.48 -3.34 -48.35
CA ALA A 316 -4.38 -3.54 -49.29
C ALA A 316 -4.67 -4.68 -50.27
N GLY A 317 -5.33 -5.74 -49.79
CA GLY A 317 -5.48 -6.97 -50.54
C GLY A 317 -4.15 -7.67 -50.83
N GLY A 318 -4.24 -8.83 -51.47
CA GLY A 318 -3.08 -9.69 -51.78
C GLY A 318 -3.38 -11.13 -51.39
N GLY A 319 -3.03 -12.06 -52.27
CA GLY A 319 -3.47 -13.46 -52.13
C GLY A 319 -2.86 -14.20 -50.94
N LEU A 320 -1.67 -13.79 -50.49
CA LEU A 320 -0.93 -14.44 -49.42
C LEU A 320 -0.87 -13.57 -48.15
N ASN A 321 -0.77 -14.24 -47.01
CA ASN A 321 -0.38 -13.69 -45.73
C ASN A 321 1.13 -13.92 -45.55
N ASP A 322 1.96 -13.10 -46.20
CA ASP A 322 3.41 -13.25 -46.15
C ASP A 322 4.02 -12.32 -45.07
N MET A 323 4.18 -12.86 -43.86
CA MET A 323 4.75 -12.09 -42.74
C MET A 323 6.19 -11.67 -43.02
N SER A 324 6.94 -12.41 -43.85
CA SER A 324 8.34 -12.09 -44.14
C SER A 324 8.47 -10.76 -44.89
N VAL A 325 7.49 -10.45 -45.76
CA VAL A 325 7.42 -9.21 -46.53
C VAL A 325 7.19 -8.00 -45.61
N GLY A 326 6.23 -8.11 -44.68
CA GLY A 326 5.97 -7.05 -43.69
C GLY A 326 7.17 -6.81 -42.76
N LEU A 327 7.78 -7.89 -42.25
CA LEU A 327 8.95 -7.81 -41.37
C LEU A 327 10.17 -7.21 -42.08
N THR A 328 10.37 -7.54 -43.36
CA THR A 328 11.46 -6.97 -44.18
C THR A 328 11.25 -5.47 -44.41
N GLU A 329 10.02 -5.05 -44.71
CA GLU A 329 9.70 -3.62 -44.85
C GLU A 329 9.90 -2.86 -43.54
N ALA A 330 9.47 -3.43 -42.41
CA ALA A 330 9.70 -2.83 -41.09
C ALA A 330 11.20 -2.63 -40.81
N SER A 331 12.03 -3.61 -41.18
CA SER A 331 13.49 -3.51 -41.06
C SER A 331 14.04 -2.34 -41.87
N SER A 332 13.61 -2.19 -43.13
CA SER A 332 13.95 -1.07 -44.00
C SER A 332 13.54 0.29 -43.41
N GLN A 333 12.32 0.39 -42.87
CA GLN A 333 11.81 1.62 -42.25
C GLN A 333 12.59 1.98 -40.97
N PHE A 334 12.88 1.02 -40.09
CA PHE A 334 13.69 1.29 -38.89
C PHE A 334 15.14 1.68 -39.23
N SER A 335 15.71 1.14 -40.30
CA SER A 335 17.06 1.51 -40.75
C SER A 335 17.09 2.90 -41.37
N SER A 336 16.12 3.24 -42.21
CA SER A 336 16.10 4.50 -42.96
C SER A 336 15.65 5.71 -42.13
N MET A 337 14.80 5.49 -41.11
CA MET A 337 14.22 6.55 -40.29
C MET A 337 14.84 6.65 -38.88
N ALA A 338 16.02 6.07 -38.71
CA ALA A 338 16.78 6.14 -37.46
C ALA A 338 17.09 7.60 -37.10
N ARG A 339 16.92 7.96 -35.82
CA ARG A 339 17.17 9.32 -35.36
C ARG A 339 18.67 9.62 -35.42
N SER A 340 19.03 10.77 -35.99
CA SER A 340 20.41 11.23 -35.99
C SER A 340 20.88 11.52 -34.57
N GLY A 341 21.94 10.85 -34.11
CA GLY A 341 22.57 11.11 -32.81
C GLY A 341 21.78 10.68 -31.56
N GLN A 342 20.62 10.02 -31.72
CA GLN A 342 19.79 9.58 -30.60
C GLN A 342 19.38 8.11 -30.77
N SER A 343 19.88 7.22 -29.91
CA SER A 343 19.41 5.83 -29.88
C SER A 343 18.17 5.76 -29.00
N VAL A 344 17.02 5.42 -29.60
CA VAL A 344 15.77 5.17 -28.88
C VAL A 344 15.38 3.69 -28.99
N PRO A 345 14.65 3.12 -28.01
CA PRO A 345 14.08 1.79 -28.13
C PRO A 345 13.21 1.67 -29.38
N ARG A 346 13.29 0.50 -30.04
CA ARG A 346 12.45 0.14 -31.19
C ARG A 346 11.49 -0.98 -30.80
N ARG A 347 10.23 -0.83 -31.22
CA ARG A 347 9.14 -1.74 -30.87
C ARG A 347 8.35 -2.07 -32.13
N LEU A 348 8.00 -3.34 -32.32
CA LEU A 348 7.20 -3.79 -33.45
C LEU A 348 6.00 -4.57 -32.91
N ILE A 349 4.81 -4.20 -33.35
CA ILE A 349 3.58 -4.98 -33.11
C ILE A 349 3.21 -5.65 -34.42
N LEU A 350 3.22 -6.98 -34.46
CA LEU A 350 2.79 -7.76 -35.62
C LEU A 350 1.40 -8.33 -35.37
N VAL A 351 0.41 -7.91 -36.17
CA VAL A 351 -0.93 -8.50 -36.18
C VAL A 351 -1.02 -9.54 -37.29
N ALA A 352 -1.48 -10.74 -36.95
CA ALA A 352 -1.63 -11.87 -37.86
C ALA A 352 -2.95 -12.61 -37.61
N ASP A 353 -3.63 -13.06 -38.67
CA ASP A 353 -4.92 -13.77 -38.59
C ASP A 353 -4.85 -15.23 -39.11
N SER A 354 -3.76 -15.59 -39.77
CA SER A 354 -3.45 -16.94 -40.20
C SER A 354 -1.94 -17.20 -40.10
N PRO A 355 -1.46 -18.44 -40.28
CA PRO A 355 -0.04 -18.71 -40.40
C PRO A 355 0.54 -18.00 -41.62
N SER A 356 1.86 -17.79 -41.64
CA SER A 356 2.52 -17.27 -42.83
C SER A 356 2.40 -18.30 -43.95
N ASN A 357 1.94 -17.88 -45.13
CA ASN A 357 1.84 -18.74 -46.31
C ASN A 357 2.55 -18.12 -47.53
N GLY A 358 3.51 -17.24 -47.24
CA GLY A 358 4.41 -16.61 -48.19
C GLY A 358 5.41 -17.55 -48.85
N LEU A 359 6.19 -17.01 -49.77
CA LEU A 359 7.25 -17.76 -50.46
C LEU A 359 8.52 -17.90 -49.60
N SER A 360 8.65 -17.08 -48.55
CA SER A 360 9.82 -17.04 -47.66
C SER A 360 9.43 -17.27 -46.20
N ASP A 361 10.34 -17.88 -45.46
CA ASP A 361 10.23 -18.05 -44.00
C ASP A 361 10.30 -16.67 -43.31
N PRO A 362 9.34 -16.31 -42.43
CA PRO A 362 9.39 -15.05 -41.68
C PRO A 362 10.48 -15.01 -40.59
N ILE A 363 10.99 -16.15 -40.10
CA ILE A 363 11.92 -16.20 -38.96
C ILE A 363 13.25 -15.49 -39.23
N PRO A 364 13.92 -15.62 -40.40
CA PRO A 364 15.10 -14.84 -40.72
C PRO A 364 14.87 -13.32 -40.68
N ALA A 365 13.74 -12.85 -41.21
CA ALA A 365 13.39 -11.42 -41.21
C ALA A 365 13.15 -10.91 -39.78
N ALA A 366 12.41 -11.67 -38.96
CA ALA A 366 12.23 -11.36 -37.54
C ALA A 366 13.57 -11.35 -36.78
N THR A 367 14.47 -12.28 -37.08
CA THR A 367 15.80 -12.36 -36.45
C THR A 367 16.66 -11.14 -36.80
N ALA A 368 16.61 -10.68 -38.05
CA ALA A 368 17.33 -9.46 -38.47
C ALA A 368 16.84 -8.21 -37.72
N LEU A 369 15.54 -8.11 -37.45
CA LEU A 369 14.97 -7.04 -36.62
C LEU A 369 15.42 -7.12 -35.15
N LYS A 370 15.37 -8.34 -34.55
CA LYS A 370 15.70 -8.56 -33.14
C LYS A 370 17.18 -8.38 -32.81
N THR A 371 18.06 -8.58 -33.78
CA THR A 371 19.52 -8.64 -33.56
C THR A 371 20.26 -7.44 -34.18
N GLY A 372 21.58 -7.44 -34.06
CA GLY A 372 22.45 -6.47 -34.72
C GLY A 372 22.26 -5.03 -34.23
N GLN A 373 22.22 -4.09 -35.18
CA GLN A 373 22.06 -2.66 -34.91
C GLN A 373 20.60 -2.25 -34.69
N LEU A 374 19.62 -3.12 -34.99
CA LEU A 374 18.21 -2.79 -34.88
C LEU A 374 17.64 -3.06 -33.49
N GLN A 375 17.94 -4.23 -32.90
CA GLN A 375 17.52 -4.58 -31.53
C GLN A 375 16.02 -4.29 -31.26
N VAL A 376 15.18 -4.56 -32.26
CA VAL A 376 13.74 -4.31 -32.18
C VAL A 376 13.11 -5.37 -31.29
N ARG A 377 12.29 -4.94 -30.33
CA ARG A 377 11.43 -5.86 -29.59
C ARG A 377 10.13 -6.09 -30.35
N ILE A 378 9.82 -7.34 -30.64
CA ILE A 378 8.68 -7.75 -31.44
C ILE A 378 7.62 -8.37 -30.52
N TYR A 379 6.42 -7.81 -30.58
CA TYR A 379 5.20 -8.29 -29.93
C TYR A 379 4.27 -8.82 -31.03
N THR A 380 3.72 -10.01 -30.85
CA THR A 380 2.83 -10.64 -31.82
C THR A 380 1.41 -10.73 -31.28
N VAL A 381 0.44 -10.39 -32.14
CA VAL A 381 -1.00 -10.40 -31.87
C VAL A 381 -1.64 -11.35 -32.87
N GLY A 382 -1.92 -12.58 -32.44
CA GLY A 382 -2.68 -13.54 -33.23
C GLY A 382 -4.19 -13.28 -33.13
N VAL A 383 -4.91 -13.33 -34.24
CA VAL A 383 -6.35 -13.08 -34.29
C VAL A 383 -7.08 -14.27 -34.87
N GLY A 384 -8.01 -14.84 -34.11
CA GLY A 384 -8.80 -16.00 -34.52
C GLY A 384 -8.13 -17.33 -34.16
N GLN A 385 -8.78 -18.43 -34.55
CA GLN A 385 -8.34 -19.80 -34.19
C GLN A 385 -7.36 -20.41 -35.20
N THR A 386 -7.18 -19.78 -36.36
CA THR A 386 -6.34 -20.27 -37.45
C THR A 386 -4.87 -19.89 -37.30
N VAL A 387 -4.54 -18.94 -36.43
CA VAL A 387 -3.15 -18.50 -36.21
C VAL A 387 -2.29 -19.61 -35.61
N ASN A 388 -1.02 -19.65 -36.04
CA ASN A 388 -0.04 -20.56 -35.48
C ASN A 388 0.72 -19.86 -34.34
N SER A 389 0.37 -20.18 -33.09
CA SER A 389 1.00 -19.58 -31.91
C SER A 389 2.49 -19.91 -31.78
N GLN A 390 2.96 -21.05 -32.29
CA GLN A 390 4.39 -21.41 -32.28
C GLN A 390 5.19 -20.55 -33.26
N GLU A 391 4.62 -20.28 -34.45
CA GLU A 391 5.22 -19.37 -35.42
C GLU A 391 5.30 -17.94 -34.85
N LEU A 392 4.21 -17.46 -34.24
CA LEU A 392 4.17 -16.14 -33.60
C LEU A 392 5.16 -16.03 -32.42
N ALA A 393 5.34 -17.09 -31.64
CA ALA A 393 6.33 -17.13 -30.57
C ALA A 393 7.77 -17.13 -31.09
N ALA A 394 8.05 -17.79 -32.22
CA ALA A 394 9.36 -17.76 -32.85
C ALA A 394 9.70 -16.38 -33.47
N ILE A 395 8.68 -15.65 -33.94
CA ILE A 395 8.81 -14.27 -34.44
C ILE A 395 9.03 -13.29 -33.28
N ALA A 396 8.24 -13.41 -32.21
CA ALA A 396 8.30 -12.53 -31.03
C ALA A 396 9.70 -12.51 -30.38
N THR A 397 9.96 -11.48 -29.57
CA THR A 397 11.24 -11.38 -28.83
C THR A 397 11.36 -12.42 -27.74
N ASP A 398 10.27 -12.70 -27.03
CA ASP A 398 10.13 -13.79 -26.07
C ASP A 398 8.85 -14.59 -26.38
N ALA A 399 8.79 -15.84 -25.95
CA ALA A 399 7.63 -16.70 -26.06
C ALA A 399 6.63 -16.54 -24.90
N THR A 400 6.88 -15.64 -23.93
CA THR A 400 5.93 -15.36 -22.85
C THR A 400 4.65 -14.68 -23.35
N GLY A 401 3.59 -14.75 -22.53
CA GLY A 401 2.30 -14.10 -22.83
C GLY A 401 2.38 -12.58 -22.95
N ASP A 402 3.46 -11.96 -22.46
CA ASP A 402 3.70 -10.53 -22.55
C ASP A 402 4.09 -10.09 -23.97
N TYR A 403 4.72 -11.01 -24.73
CA TYR A 403 5.18 -10.77 -26.12
C TYR A 403 4.33 -11.49 -27.16
N VAL A 404 3.60 -12.54 -26.77
CA VAL A 404 2.73 -13.32 -27.65
C VAL A 404 1.32 -13.31 -27.08
N THR A 405 0.42 -12.55 -27.71
CA THR A 405 -0.97 -12.47 -27.30
C THR A 405 -1.91 -12.95 -28.40
N THR A 406 -3.07 -13.47 -28.03
CA THR A 406 -4.08 -13.91 -29.00
C THR A 406 -5.47 -13.39 -28.65
N ALA A 407 -6.21 -12.97 -29.66
CA ALA A 407 -7.62 -12.64 -29.58
C ALA A 407 -8.43 -13.75 -30.24
N LEU A 408 -9.59 -14.11 -29.67
CA LEU A 408 -10.50 -15.11 -30.26
C LEU A 408 -11.04 -14.71 -31.64
N GLY A 409 -10.95 -13.42 -31.99
CA GLY A 409 -11.29 -12.85 -33.28
C GLY A 409 -11.11 -11.34 -33.28
N PHE A 410 -11.29 -10.71 -34.44
CA PHE A 410 -11.05 -9.27 -34.63
C PHE A 410 -11.83 -8.37 -33.65
N THR A 411 -13.05 -8.76 -33.30
CA THR A 411 -13.90 -8.01 -32.34
C THR A 411 -13.35 -7.99 -30.91
N PHE A 412 -12.46 -8.93 -30.55
CA PHE A 412 -11.88 -9.05 -29.22
C PHE A 412 -10.51 -8.38 -29.09
N MET A 413 -9.91 -7.89 -30.18
CA MET A 413 -8.57 -7.29 -30.13
C MET A 413 -8.47 -6.13 -29.14
N ASN A 414 -9.57 -5.38 -28.95
CA ASN A 414 -9.57 -4.24 -28.05
C ASN A 414 -9.30 -4.62 -26.58
N SER A 415 -9.63 -5.84 -26.13
CA SER A 415 -9.34 -6.25 -24.76
C SER A 415 -7.84 -6.43 -24.48
N LEU A 416 -7.02 -6.49 -25.53
CA LEU A 416 -5.57 -6.67 -25.44
C LEU A 416 -4.81 -5.34 -25.29
N VAL A 417 -5.46 -4.21 -25.59
CA VAL A 417 -4.81 -2.89 -25.67
C VAL A 417 -4.10 -2.52 -24.37
N THR A 418 -4.73 -2.77 -23.23
CA THR A 418 -4.16 -2.41 -21.92
C THR A 418 -2.84 -3.12 -21.66
N GLY A 419 -2.87 -4.45 -21.58
CA GLY A 419 -1.66 -5.23 -21.30
C GLY A 419 -0.57 -4.99 -22.34
N LEU A 420 -0.94 -4.91 -23.63
CA LEU A 420 0.03 -4.69 -24.70
C LEU A 420 0.74 -3.33 -24.58
N VAL A 421 0.00 -2.25 -24.35
CA VAL A 421 0.61 -0.91 -24.18
C VAL A 421 1.48 -0.87 -22.94
N ASP A 422 1.03 -1.47 -21.84
CA ASP A 422 1.80 -1.48 -20.58
C ASP A 422 3.14 -2.20 -20.76
N HIS A 423 3.16 -3.35 -21.46
CA HIS A 423 4.41 -4.07 -21.77
C HIS A 423 5.31 -3.38 -22.80
N ILE A 424 4.74 -2.67 -23.79
CA ILE A 424 5.53 -1.90 -24.77
C ILE A 424 6.26 -0.75 -24.06
N CYS A 425 5.58 -0.13 -23.11
CA CYS A 425 6.01 1.06 -22.40
C CYS A 425 6.79 0.79 -21.12
N ASP A 426 6.93 -0.49 -20.75
CA ASP A 426 7.83 -0.92 -19.69
C ASP A 426 9.31 -0.77 -20.11
N MET A 427 10.01 0.09 -19.37
CA MET A 427 11.43 0.40 -19.56
C MET A 427 12.34 -0.22 -18.48
N SER A 428 11.77 -1.00 -17.55
CA SER A 428 12.47 -1.60 -16.39
C SER A 428 13.57 -2.60 -16.78
N SER A 429 13.50 -3.15 -17.99
CA SER A 429 14.53 -4.03 -18.58
C SER A 429 15.85 -3.35 -19.00
N LYS A 430 16.22 -2.22 -18.39
CA LYS A 430 17.61 -1.71 -18.44
C LYS A 430 18.43 -2.38 -17.32
N VAL A 431 18.88 -3.61 -17.56
CA VAL A 431 20.00 -4.21 -16.82
C VAL A 431 21.00 -4.75 -17.82
#